data_AF-A0A7S1L1N8-F1
#
_entry.id   AF-A0A7S1L1N8-F1
#
_cell.length_a   1.000
_cell.length_b   1.000
_cell.length_c   1.000
_cell.angle_alpha   90.00
_cell.angle_beta   90.00
_cell.angle_gamma   90.00
#
_symmetry.space_group_name_H-M   'P 1'
#
loop_
_entity.id
_entity.type
_entity.pdbx_description
1 polymer ?
#
loop_
_entity_poly.entity_id
_entity_poly.type
_entity_poly.pdbx_seq_one_letter_code
_entity_poly.pdbx_strand_id
1 'polypeptide(L)'
;GGGCWAGLWRSGGRRRGRGTGRSSSSGGGRRPGRPCAPLRFLGRLECFPVHGRSMMPEIHGGQGVFGSDVVAGIKPDRSCPFWPRPGEVILVVDSKGRMVKRVRHLAAEEGATGRAWVWILGDNAPLSEDSRVFGWVPSHRVEAVAVAVVWPPWRAHWLLKPPRRKEAIWGPLPP
;
A
#
# COMPACT_ATOMS: atom_id res chain seq x y z
N GLY A 1 -0.07 -27.60 6.92
CA GLY A 1 -0.69 -27.05 8.14
C GLY A 1 -1.18 -25.65 7.83
N GLY A 2 -2.50 -25.47 7.76
CA GLY A 2 -3.12 -24.17 7.52
C GLY A 2 -3.32 -23.43 8.84
N GLY A 3 -2.86 -22.19 8.92
CA GLY A 3 -3.03 -21.31 10.07
C GLY A 3 -3.67 -20.00 9.64
N CYS A 4 -4.95 -19.86 9.96
CA CYS A 4 -5.78 -18.68 9.82
C CYS A 4 -5.35 -17.65 10.88
N TRP A 5 -4.99 -16.42 10.49
CA TRP A 5 -4.71 -15.34 11.44
C TRP A 5 -5.48 -14.10 11.03
N ALA A 6 -6.68 -13.97 11.60
CA ALA A 6 -7.48 -12.76 11.62
C ALA A 6 -7.99 -12.56 13.04
N GLY A 7 -7.78 -11.35 13.57
CA GLY A 7 -8.23 -10.91 14.89
C GLY A 7 -7.06 -10.71 15.85
N LEU A 8 -7.08 -9.75 16.76
CA LEU A 8 -8.10 -8.76 17.11
C LEU A 8 -7.38 -7.82 18.09
N TRP A 9 -7.44 -6.50 17.89
CA TRP A 9 -6.87 -5.54 18.85
C TRP A 9 -7.95 -4.58 19.35
N ARG A 10 -7.93 -4.37 20.67
CA ARG A 10 -8.66 -3.42 21.56
C ARG A 10 -9.98 -3.95 22.17
N SER A 11 -10.05 -4.26 23.47
CA SER A 11 -10.05 -3.40 24.69
C SER A 11 -11.23 -2.41 24.69
N GLY A 12 -12.23 -2.40 25.57
CA GLY A 12 -12.26 -2.62 27.01
C GLY A 12 -12.63 -1.28 27.69
N GLY A 13 -13.81 -1.16 28.33
CA GLY A 13 -14.14 0.02 29.17
C GLY A 13 -15.63 0.35 29.34
N ARG A 14 -16.12 0.26 30.58
CA ARG A 14 -17.50 0.51 31.08
C ARG A 14 -17.84 2.00 31.21
N ARG A 15 -19.13 2.38 31.11
CA ARG A 15 -19.96 3.00 32.19
C ARG A 15 -21.36 3.45 31.73
N ARG A 16 -22.28 3.46 32.72
CA ARG A 16 -23.72 3.76 32.70
C ARG A 16 -24.06 5.21 32.29
N GLY A 17 -25.28 5.41 31.77
CA GLY A 17 -25.97 6.70 31.74
C GLY A 17 -27.40 6.58 31.23
N ARG A 18 -28.38 6.75 32.14
CA ARG A 18 -29.82 6.88 31.89
C ARG A 18 -30.10 8.35 31.54
N GLY A 19 -30.93 8.65 30.54
CA GLY A 19 -31.34 10.02 30.24
C GLY A 19 -32.43 10.10 29.17
N THR A 20 -33.63 10.45 29.60
CA THR A 20 -34.81 10.82 28.79
C THR A 20 -34.68 12.26 28.27
N GLY A 21 -35.21 12.56 27.08
CA GLY A 21 -35.39 13.96 26.66
C GLY A 21 -35.64 14.15 25.17
N ARG A 22 -36.85 14.59 24.84
CA ARG A 22 -37.30 15.03 23.50
C ARG A 22 -36.67 16.38 23.10
N SER A 23 -36.91 16.70 21.82
CA SER A 23 -37.06 18.04 21.20
C SER A 23 -35.81 18.76 20.66
N SER A 24 -35.66 18.66 19.34
CA SER A 24 -35.60 19.75 18.36
C SER A 24 -34.91 21.06 18.75
N SER A 25 -33.82 21.39 18.06
CA SER A 25 -33.62 22.72 17.50
C SER A 25 -32.65 22.67 16.32
N SER A 26 -33.10 23.34 15.26
CA SER A 26 -32.44 23.68 14.01
C SER A 26 -31.23 24.59 14.24
N GLY A 27 -30.06 24.15 13.76
CA GLY A 27 -28.86 24.97 13.69
C GLY A 27 -28.04 24.56 12.47
N GLY A 28 -28.23 25.28 11.36
CA GLY A 28 -27.53 25.09 10.10
C GLY A 28 -26.05 25.47 10.20
N GLY A 29 -25.23 24.58 10.75
CA GLY A 29 -23.79 24.60 10.53
C GLY A 29 -23.47 23.73 9.32
N ARG A 30 -23.06 24.33 8.20
CA ARG A 30 -22.46 23.59 7.07
C ARG A 30 -21.23 22.86 7.61
N ARG A 31 -21.41 21.58 7.96
CA ARG A 31 -20.27 20.69 8.25
C ARG A 31 -19.41 20.70 6.99
N PRO A 32 -18.09 20.92 7.08
CA PRO A 32 -17.22 20.77 5.92
C PRO A 32 -17.46 19.36 5.39
N GLY A 33 -17.96 19.28 4.15
CA GLY A 33 -18.30 18.02 3.52
C GLY A 33 -17.08 17.12 3.62
N ARG A 34 -17.21 15.98 4.30
CA ARG A 34 -16.14 14.97 4.31
C ARG A 34 -15.89 14.64 2.84
N PRO A 35 -14.69 14.88 2.29
CA PRO A 35 -14.45 14.59 0.89
C PRO A 35 -14.74 13.11 0.65
N CYS A 36 -15.48 12.85 -0.43
CA CYS A 36 -15.83 11.50 -0.86
C CYS A 36 -14.54 10.67 -0.98
N ALA A 37 -14.58 9.42 -0.55
CA ALA A 37 -13.44 8.48 -0.58
C ALA A 37 -12.56 8.53 -1.85
N PRO A 38 -13.08 8.65 -3.10
CA PRO A 38 -12.24 8.71 -4.29
C PRO A 38 -11.32 9.95 -4.36
N LEU A 39 -11.76 11.11 -3.85
CA LEU A 39 -10.91 12.31 -3.80
C LEU A 39 -9.74 12.14 -2.83
N ARG A 40 -9.92 11.35 -1.77
CA ARG A 40 -8.86 11.04 -0.80
C ARG A 40 -7.87 10.01 -1.32
N PHE A 41 -8.34 9.05 -2.12
CA PHE A 41 -7.48 8.10 -2.82
C PHE A 41 -6.51 8.81 -3.76
N LEU A 42 -7.01 9.77 -4.55
CA LEU A 42 -6.16 10.60 -5.42
C LEU A 42 -5.12 11.41 -4.62
N GLY A 43 -5.48 11.90 -3.43
CA GLY A 43 -4.54 12.63 -2.56
C GLY A 43 -3.45 11.77 -1.91
N ARG A 44 -3.54 10.43 -1.98
CA ARG A 44 -2.55 9.48 -1.43
C ARG A 44 -1.76 8.73 -2.50
N LEU A 45 -2.13 8.94 -3.76
CA LEU A 45 -1.48 8.34 -4.89
C LEU A 45 -0.25 9.15 -5.28
N GLU A 46 0.88 8.46 -5.32
CA GLU A 46 2.10 9.01 -5.90
C GLU A 46 2.48 8.19 -7.14
N CYS A 47 2.98 8.89 -8.16
CA CYS A 47 3.38 8.29 -9.43
C CYS A 47 4.90 8.23 -9.50
N PHE A 48 5.42 7.07 -9.87
CA PHE A 48 6.86 6.80 -9.90
C PHE A 48 7.24 6.24 -11.27
N PRO A 49 8.22 6.84 -11.97
CA PRO A 49 8.78 6.23 -13.16
C PRO A 49 9.55 4.96 -12.77
N VAL A 50 9.35 3.89 -13.52
CA VAL A 50 10.06 2.62 -13.29
C VAL A 50 11.30 2.58 -14.16
N HIS A 51 12.44 2.28 -13.54
CA HIS A 51 13.70 2.13 -14.23
C HIS A 51 14.16 0.66 -14.19
N GLY A 52 14.73 0.19 -15.30
CA GLY A 52 15.28 -1.16 -15.42
C GLY A 52 14.27 -2.25 -15.82
N ARG A 53 14.76 -3.48 -15.95
CA ARG A 53 14.03 -4.60 -16.57
C ARG A 53 13.65 -5.71 -15.60
N SER A 54 13.83 -5.51 -14.29
CA SER A 54 13.68 -6.57 -13.29
C SER A 54 12.24 -7.03 -13.07
N MET A 55 11.26 -6.24 -13.48
CA MET A 55 9.83 -6.54 -13.33
C MET A 55 9.16 -6.92 -14.66
N MET A 56 9.93 -7.12 -15.74
CA MET A 56 9.37 -7.61 -16.99
C MET A 56 8.84 -9.05 -16.84
N PRO A 57 7.74 -9.42 -17.53
CA PRO A 57 6.99 -8.60 -18.49
C PRO A 57 5.89 -7.72 -17.87
N GLU A 58 5.64 -7.79 -16.56
CA GLU A 58 4.50 -7.10 -15.94
C GLU A 58 4.70 -5.58 -15.93
N ILE A 59 5.91 -5.13 -15.58
CA ILE A 59 6.29 -3.72 -15.53
C ILE A 59 7.58 -3.53 -16.32
N HIS A 60 7.57 -2.60 -17.27
CA HIS A 60 8.69 -2.27 -18.12
C HIS A 60 9.34 -0.98 -17.65
N GLY A 61 10.63 -1.03 -17.33
CA GLY A 61 11.44 0.18 -17.20
C GLY A 61 12.34 0.36 -18.42
N GLY A 62 12.41 1.59 -18.90
CA GLY A 62 13.21 2.02 -20.03
C GLY A 62 14.17 3.14 -19.67
N GLN A 63 14.95 3.56 -20.66
CA GLN A 63 15.78 4.76 -20.60
C GLN A 63 14.93 5.93 -21.09
N GLY A 64 14.07 6.49 -20.22
CA GLY A 64 13.24 7.66 -20.51
C GLY A 64 11.73 7.49 -20.27
N VAL A 65 11.01 8.61 -20.20
CA VAL A 65 9.57 8.68 -19.80
C VAL A 65 8.65 8.00 -20.82
N PHE A 66 9.00 8.06 -22.11
CA PHE A 66 8.20 7.42 -23.17
C PHE A 66 8.47 5.91 -23.33
N GLY A 67 9.57 5.42 -22.76
CA GLY A 67 9.95 4.00 -22.80
C GLY A 67 9.73 3.25 -21.49
N SER A 68 9.19 3.91 -20.47
CA SER A 68 9.06 3.37 -19.12
C SER A 68 7.63 3.43 -18.63
N ASP A 69 7.25 2.45 -17.83
CA ASP A 69 6.02 2.51 -17.06
C ASP A 69 6.11 3.56 -15.97
N VAL A 70 4.97 4.22 -15.72
CA VAL A 70 4.75 4.97 -14.49
C VAL A 70 3.81 4.16 -13.63
N VAL A 71 4.25 3.88 -12.41
CA VAL A 71 3.49 3.13 -11.42
C VAL A 71 2.90 4.10 -10.40
N ALA A 72 1.61 3.99 -10.20
CA ALA A 72 0.88 4.62 -9.11
C ALA A 72 1.02 3.77 -7.83
N GLY A 73 1.43 4.36 -6.72
CA GLY A 73 1.57 3.69 -5.43
C GLY A 73 0.93 4.46 -4.28
N ILE A 74 0.62 3.73 -3.20
CA ILE A 74 0.13 4.29 -1.93
C ILE A 74 1.22 4.11 -0.89
N LYS A 75 1.61 5.22 -0.23
CA LYS A 75 2.54 5.16 0.90
C LYS A 75 1.82 4.64 2.15
N PRO A 76 2.32 3.55 2.78
CA PRO A 76 1.80 3.14 4.07
C PRO A 76 2.18 4.18 5.13
N ASP A 77 1.19 4.70 5.84
CA ASP A 77 1.39 5.64 6.95
C ASP A 77 0.45 5.31 8.12
N ARG A 78 0.53 6.09 9.20
CA ARG A 78 -0.37 5.91 10.35
C ARG A 78 -1.84 6.17 10.00
N SER A 79 -2.12 6.98 8.99
CA SER A 79 -3.47 7.37 8.55
C SER A 79 -4.06 6.42 7.50
N CYS A 80 -3.24 5.52 6.96
CA CYS A 80 -3.49 4.59 5.89
C CYS A 80 -2.56 3.39 6.11
N PRO A 81 -2.97 2.44 6.98
CA PRO A 81 -2.19 1.24 7.28
C PRO A 81 -2.27 0.23 6.11
N PHE A 82 -1.95 0.68 4.91
CA PHE A 82 -2.01 -0.12 3.67
C PHE A 82 -0.70 -0.88 3.49
N TRP A 83 -0.49 -1.88 4.34
CA TRP A 83 0.72 -2.70 4.31
C TRP A 83 0.68 -3.69 3.13
N PRO A 84 1.82 -3.95 2.43
CA PRO A 84 1.87 -4.91 1.34
C PRO A 84 1.58 -6.34 1.80
N ARG A 85 1.08 -7.15 0.87
CA ARG A 85 0.84 -8.59 1.03
C ARG A 85 1.72 -9.41 0.07
N PRO A 86 1.97 -10.70 0.36
CA PRO A 86 2.63 -11.59 -0.59
C PRO A 86 1.95 -11.58 -1.96
N GLY A 87 2.76 -11.44 -3.02
CA GLY A 87 2.34 -11.33 -4.40
C GLY A 87 2.09 -9.90 -4.89
N GLU A 88 2.01 -8.91 -3.99
CA GLU A 88 1.86 -7.50 -4.36
C GLU A 88 3.21 -6.89 -4.75
N VAL A 89 3.16 -5.85 -5.58
CA VAL A 89 4.33 -5.10 -6.01
C VAL A 89 4.54 -3.92 -5.05
N ILE A 90 5.78 -3.66 -4.67
CA ILE A 90 6.15 -2.56 -3.80
C ILE A 90 7.28 -1.73 -4.41
N LEU A 91 7.35 -0.48 -3.96
CA LEU A 91 8.45 0.41 -4.17
C LEU A 91 9.32 0.42 -2.93
N VAL A 92 10.62 0.17 -3.14
CA VAL A 92 11.64 0.14 -2.10
C VAL A 92 12.69 1.19 -2.43
N VAL A 93 13.18 1.87 -1.40
CA VAL A 93 14.28 2.83 -1.51
C VAL A 93 15.55 2.21 -0.92
N ASP A 94 16.64 2.30 -1.65
CA ASP A 94 17.99 1.98 -1.19
C ASP A 94 18.94 3.16 -1.45
N SER A 95 20.25 2.94 -1.25
CA SER A 95 21.27 3.96 -1.52
C SER A 95 21.49 4.25 -3.01
N LYS A 96 21.07 3.36 -3.91
CA LYS A 96 21.16 3.50 -5.36
C LYS A 96 19.92 4.19 -5.95
N GLY A 97 18.80 4.22 -5.22
CA GLY A 97 17.58 4.90 -5.59
C GLY A 97 16.32 4.09 -5.29
N ARG A 98 15.30 4.25 -6.14
CA ARG A 98 14.04 3.51 -6.03
C ARG A 98 14.07 2.26 -6.89
N MET A 99 13.56 1.16 -6.35
CA MET A 99 13.37 -0.10 -7.06
C MET A 99 11.94 -0.61 -6.89
N VAL A 100 11.45 -1.28 -7.94
CA VAL A 100 10.13 -1.93 -7.93
C VAL A 100 10.34 -3.42 -7.90
N LYS A 101 9.74 -4.10 -6.91
CA LYS A 101 9.87 -5.55 -6.70
C LYS A 101 8.56 -6.17 -6.22
N ARG A 102 8.42 -7.48 -6.39
CA ARG A 102 7.28 -8.25 -5.88
C ARG A 102 7.58 -8.85 -4.52
N VAL A 103 6.67 -8.67 -3.58
CA VAL A 103 6.74 -9.32 -2.26
C VAL A 103 6.51 -10.82 -2.44
N ARG A 104 7.40 -11.63 -1.86
CA ARG A 104 7.22 -13.08 -1.75
C ARG A 104 6.91 -13.51 -0.34
N HIS A 105 7.64 -12.99 0.64
CA HIS A 105 7.43 -13.30 2.03
C HIS A 105 7.44 -12.04 2.89
N LEU A 106 6.68 -12.10 3.97
CA LEU A 106 6.67 -11.11 5.03
C LEU A 106 7.08 -11.82 6.30
N ALA A 107 7.99 -11.23 7.05
CA ALA A 107 8.32 -11.63 8.40
C ALA A 107 8.05 -10.44 9.32
N ALA A 108 7.35 -10.68 10.43
CA ALA A 108 7.16 -9.67 11.46
C ALA A 108 7.77 -10.22 12.75
N GLU A 109 8.57 -9.40 13.44
CA GLU A 109 8.95 -9.74 14.81
C GLU A 109 7.78 -9.44 15.73
N GLU A 110 7.40 -10.44 16.52
CA GLU A 110 6.39 -10.30 17.57
C GLU A 110 7.06 -9.67 18.80
N GLY A 111 6.71 -8.42 19.12
CA GLY A 111 7.33 -7.70 20.24
C GLY A 111 7.16 -6.18 20.17
N ALA A 112 7.71 -5.47 21.18
CA ALA A 112 7.56 -4.02 21.35
C ALA A 112 8.18 -3.18 20.23
N THR A 113 9.09 -3.74 19.43
CA THR A 113 9.78 -3.05 18.33
C THR A 113 8.91 -2.92 17.07
N GLY A 114 7.92 -3.80 16.88
CA GLY A 114 7.00 -3.77 15.73
C GLY A 114 7.70 -3.78 14.37
N ARG A 115 8.90 -4.38 14.28
CA ARG A 115 9.69 -4.41 13.05
C ARG A 115 9.15 -5.48 12.11
N ALA A 116 9.13 -5.15 10.84
CA ALA A 116 8.76 -6.08 9.78
C ALA A 116 9.85 -6.09 8.71
N TRP A 117 10.00 -7.25 8.06
CA TRP A 117 10.91 -7.49 6.97
C TRP A 117 10.14 -8.07 5.80
N VAL A 118 10.59 -7.72 4.60
CA VAL A 118 9.99 -8.16 3.36
C VAL A 118 11.05 -8.87 2.53
N TRP A 119 10.73 -10.06 2.04
CA TRP A 119 11.52 -10.76 1.04
C TRP A 119 10.93 -10.44 -0.32
N ILE A 120 11.72 -9.80 -1.17
CA ILE A 120 11.28 -9.28 -2.46
C ILE A 120 12.06 -9.92 -3.60
N LEU A 121 11.36 -10.24 -4.69
CA LEU A 121 11.96 -10.77 -5.90
C LEU A 121 11.54 -9.92 -7.10
N GLY A 122 12.39 -9.83 -8.12
CA GLY A 122 11.95 -9.37 -9.43
C GLY A 122 11.26 -10.50 -10.19
N ASP A 123 10.34 -10.13 -11.09
CA ASP A 123 9.68 -11.10 -11.97
C ASP A 123 10.64 -11.63 -13.04
N ASN A 124 11.62 -10.82 -13.44
CA ASN A 124 12.70 -11.21 -14.35
C ASN A 124 13.94 -11.63 -13.55
N ALA A 125 13.92 -12.86 -13.05
CA ALA A 125 14.93 -13.38 -12.14
C ALA A 125 16.39 -13.24 -12.63
N PRO A 126 16.73 -13.47 -13.91
CA PRO A 126 18.09 -13.28 -14.43
C PRO A 126 18.62 -11.84 -14.43
N LEU A 127 17.72 -10.83 -14.51
CA LEU A 127 18.10 -9.40 -14.59
C LEU A 127 17.76 -8.64 -13.30
N SER A 128 17.47 -9.35 -12.22
CA SER A 128 16.98 -8.77 -10.97
C SER A 128 18.01 -8.90 -9.86
N GLU A 129 18.60 -7.78 -9.44
CA GLU A 129 19.20 -7.64 -8.11
C GLU A 129 18.05 -7.55 -7.09
N ASP A 130 17.86 -8.59 -6.27
CA ASP A 130 16.75 -8.71 -5.31
C ASP A 130 17.19 -9.41 -4.01
N SER A 131 16.24 -9.84 -3.16
CA SER A 131 16.54 -10.42 -1.85
C SER A 131 17.43 -11.67 -1.91
N ARG A 132 17.58 -12.32 -3.07
CA ARG A 132 18.57 -13.40 -3.24
C ARG A 132 20.01 -12.92 -3.11
N VAL A 133 20.26 -11.65 -3.43
CA VAL A 133 21.59 -11.02 -3.37
C VAL A 133 21.77 -10.26 -2.07
N PHE A 134 20.80 -9.42 -1.67
CA PHE A 134 20.95 -8.53 -0.51
C PHE A 134 20.16 -8.98 0.74
N GLY A 135 19.40 -10.07 0.68
CA GLY A 135 18.64 -10.60 1.82
C GLY A 135 17.32 -9.87 2.10
N TRP A 136 16.88 -9.97 3.35
CA TRP A 136 15.61 -9.38 3.83
C TRP A 136 15.67 -7.85 3.86
N VAL A 137 14.62 -7.20 3.37
CA VAL A 137 14.50 -5.74 3.37
C VAL A 137 13.68 -5.27 4.57
N PRO A 138 14.18 -4.33 5.38
CA PRO A 138 13.42 -3.83 6.51
C PRO A 138 12.26 -2.93 6.06
N SER A 139 11.18 -2.92 6.83
CA SER A 139 9.92 -2.21 6.53
C SER A 139 10.08 -0.73 6.26
N HIS A 140 11.02 -0.05 6.93
CA HIS A 140 11.27 1.38 6.74
C HIS A 140 11.84 1.74 5.36
N ARG A 141 12.34 0.76 4.59
CA ARG A 141 12.76 0.96 3.19
C ARG A 141 11.61 0.79 2.20
N VAL A 142 10.46 0.27 2.64
CA VAL A 142 9.25 0.17 1.81
C VAL A 142 8.62 1.55 1.74
N GLU A 143 8.71 2.18 0.57
CA GLU A 143 8.18 3.52 0.35
C GLU A 143 6.68 3.49 0.05
N ALA A 144 6.25 2.58 -0.84
CA ALA A 144 4.86 2.50 -1.26
C ALA A 144 4.46 1.10 -1.76
N VAL A 145 3.16 0.81 -1.70
CA VAL A 145 2.56 -0.36 -2.38
C VAL A 145 2.09 0.07 -3.75
N ALA A 146 2.58 -0.60 -4.79
CA ALA A 146 2.20 -0.32 -6.17
C ALA A 146 0.77 -0.81 -6.44
N VAL A 147 -0.06 0.10 -6.93
CA VAL A 147 -1.50 -0.11 -7.13
C VAL A 147 -1.84 -0.39 -8.60
N ALA A 148 -1.24 0.38 -9.51
CA ALA A 148 -1.51 0.31 -10.94
C ALA A 148 -0.33 0.83 -11.76
N VAL A 149 -0.20 0.34 -12.98
CA VAL A 149 0.51 1.05 -14.05
C VAL A 149 -0.45 2.07 -14.63
N VAL A 150 -0.04 3.34 -14.67
CA VAL A 150 -0.88 4.47 -15.12
C VAL A 150 -0.39 5.11 -16.41
N TRP A 151 0.87 4.88 -16.79
CA TRP A 151 1.45 5.32 -18.05
C TRP A 151 2.39 4.23 -18.57
N PRO A 152 2.51 4.02 -19.88
CA PRO A 152 1.69 4.63 -20.94
C PRO A 152 0.23 4.14 -20.92
N PRO A 153 -0.74 4.91 -21.45
CA PRO A 153 -2.16 4.65 -21.25
C PRO A 153 -2.63 3.33 -21.87
N TRP A 154 -2.04 2.87 -22.98
CA TRP A 154 -2.35 1.57 -23.59
C TRP A 154 -1.85 0.36 -22.78
N ARG A 155 -1.00 0.59 -21.76
CA ARG A 155 -0.58 -0.43 -20.80
C ARG A 155 -1.13 -0.18 -19.40
N ALA A 156 -2.00 0.82 -19.23
CA ALA A 156 -2.57 1.12 -17.93
C ALA A 156 -3.41 -0.07 -17.44
N HIS A 157 -3.04 -0.61 -16.29
CA HIS A 157 -3.74 -1.74 -15.69
C HIS A 157 -3.47 -1.78 -14.18
N TRP A 158 -4.33 -2.48 -13.46
CA TRP A 158 -4.22 -2.63 -12.01
C TRP A 158 -3.27 -3.76 -11.64
N LEU A 159 -2.34 -3.49 -10.71
CA LEU A 159 -1.42 -4.47 -10.14
C LEU A 159 -2.04 -5.22 -8.95
N LEU A 160 -2.99 -4.58 -8.25
CA LEU A 160 -3.70 -5.21 -7.15
C LEU A 160 -4.79 -6.17 -7.64
N LYS A 161 -5.14 -7.16 -6.80
CA LYS A 161 -6.34 -7.99 -6.98
C LYS A 161 -7.62 -7.18 -6.71
N PRO A 162 -8.78 -7.52 -7.32
CA PRO A 162 -10.03 -6.79 -7.14
C PRO A 162 -10.44 -6.44 -5.69
N PRO A 163 -10.36 -7.35 -4.70
CA PRO A 163 -10.70 -6.98 -3.31
C PRO A 163 -9.74 -5.94 -2.73
N ARG A 164 -8.46 -6.01 -3.09
CA ARG A 164 -7.44 -5.05 -2.63
C ARG A 164 -7.57 -3.69 -3.31
N ARG A 165 -8.03 -3.64 -4.56
CA ARG A 165 -8.38 -2.38 -5.23
C ARG A 165 -9.49 -1.65 -4.47
N LYS A 166 -10.52 -2.37 -4.04
CA LYS A 166 -11.60 -1.79 -3.23
C LYS A 166 -11.08 -1.24 -1.91
N GLU A 167 -10.20 -1.96 -1.23
CA GLU A 167 -9.56 -1.48 0.00
C GLU A 167 -8.69 -0.23 -0.25
N ALA A 168 -7.94 -0.18 -1.35
CA ALA A 168 -7.15 0.98 -1.70
C ALA A 168 -8.02 2.23 -1.96
N ILE A 169 -9.14 2.08 -2.69
CA ILE A 169 -10.00 3.19 -3.11
C ILE A 169 -10.99 3.61 -2.00
N TRP A 170 -11.56 2.61 -1.30
CA TRP A 170 -12.70 2.77 -0.38
C TRP A 170 -12.40 2.33 1.05
N GLY A 171 -11.17 1.91 1.34
CA GLY A 171 -10.80 1.36 2.64
C GLY A 171 -11.13 2.31 3.78
N PRO A 172 -11.57 1.79 4.93
CA PRO A 172 -11.90 2.61 6.08
C PRO A 172 -10.66 3.38 6.55
N LEU A 173 -10.88 4.65 6.93
CA LEU A 173 -9.91 5.38 7.75
C LEU A 173 -9.69 4.59 9.06
N PRO A 174 -8.47 4.52 9.60
CA PRO A 174 -8.33 4.20 11.00
C PRO A 174 -9.18 5.20 11.83
N PRO A 175 -9.82 4.73 12.92
CA PRO A 175 -10.69 5.57 13.75
C PRO A 175 -9.99 6.79 14.33
#